data_AF-A0A7J8QSW1-F1
#
_entry.id   AF-A0A7J8QSW1-F1
#
_cell.length_a   1.000
_cell.length_b   1.000
_cell.length_c   1.000
_cell.angle_alpha   90.00
_cell.angle_beta   90.00
_cell.angle_gamma   90.00
#
_symmetry.space_group_name_H-M   'P 1'
#
loop_
_entity.id
_entity.type
_entity.pdbx_description
1 polymer ?
#
loop_
_entity_poly.entity_id
_entity_poly.type
_entity_poly.pdbx_seq_one_letter_code
_entity_poly.pdbx_strand_id
1 'polypeptide(L)'
;MVPCFKTEKLNVTFWPSLNSLAFVNGIEVVSMPKNMYVKHQDNSVSFVNSKIPFDILDATAFETVYRLNVGRAIVANVNDTEMFQTWLDDSRYIFGSAWGIIPARFNVTIKYSKDTPAYTAPTVVYTTSRTMGRDPYINMNYNLT
;
A
#
# COMPACT_ATOMS: atom_id res chain seq x y z
N MET A 1 3.55 8.56 6.05
CA MET A 1 3.17 8.44 7.46
C MET A 1 4.30 8.95 8.32
N VAL A 2 4.02 9.96 9.13
CA VAL A 2 4.95 10.50 10.11
C VAL A 2 4.33 10.29 11.49
N PRO A 3 4.99 9.56 12.40
CA PRO A 3 4.42 9.37 13.72
C PRO A 3 4.60 10.65 14.55
N CYS A 4 3.51 11.12 15.18
CA CYS A 4 3.51 12.33 15.99
C CYS A 4 3.51 11.95 17.48
N PHE A 5 4.68 12.01 18.12
CA PHE A 5 4.83 11.63 19.54
C PHE A 5 4.92 12.84 20.47
N LYS A 6 4.26 12.70 21.63
CA LYS A 6 4.45 13.48 22.88
C LYS A 6 4.14 14.98 22.88
N THR A 7 4.16 15.70 21.76
CA THR A 7 3.93 17.15 21.75
C THR A 7 2.60 17.57 21.10
N GLU A 8 1.87 16.62 20.52
CA GLU A 8 0.62 16.85 19.75
C GLU A 8 0.76 17.92 18.65
N LYS A 9 2.00 18.20 18.22
CA LYS A 9 2.33 19.22 17.24
C LYS A 9 3.12 18.61 16.10
N LEU A 10 2.62 18.81 14.88
CA LEU A 10 3.32 18.50 13.65
C LEU A 10 3.97 19.78 13.10
N ASN A 11 5.30 19.86 13.15
CA ASN A 11 6.04 20.97 12.57
C ASN A 11 6.40 20.62 11.12
N VAL A 12 5.93 21.43 10.16
CA VAL A 12 6.25 21.29 8.74
C VAL A 12 7.04 22.52 8.30
N THR A 13 8.32 22.33 7.98
CA THR A 13 9.23 23.42 7.61
C THR A 13 9.68 23.25 6.16
N PHE A 14 9.48 24.28 5.34
CA PHE A 14 10.03 24.36 3.99
C PHE A 14 11.29 25.21 4.01
N TRP A 15 12.41 24.64 3.59
CA TRP A 15 13.72 25.30 3.62
C TRP A 15 14.35 25.29 2.22
N PRO A 16 14.17 26.35 1.42
CA PRO A 16 14.78 26.40 0.10
C PRO A 16 16.30 26.59 0.19
N SER A 17 17.02 26.12 -0.82
CA SER A 17 18.43 26.45 -1.02
C SER A 17 18.62 27.95 -1.28
N LEU A 18 19.86 28.44 -1.12
CA LEU A 18 20.19 29.83 -1.42
C LEU A 18 19.75 30.22 -2.84
N ASN A 19 19.16 31.40 -3.00
CA ASN A 19 18.60 31.92 -4.25
C ASN A 19 17.54 31.02 -4.92
N SER A 20 16.84 30.19 -4.14
CA SER A 20 15.76 29.32 -4.61
C SER A 20 14.44 29.63 -3.91
N LEU A 21 13.33 29.17 -4.49
CA LEU A 21 11.99 29.29 -3.92
C LEU A 21 11.44 27.91 -3.57
N ALA A 22 10.66 27.85 -2.48
CA ALA A 22 9.85 26.69 -2.13
C ALA A 22 8.37 27.08 -2.24
N PHE A 23 7.55 26.20 -2.82
CA PHE A 23 6.09 26.38 -2.87
C PHE A 23 5.38 25.07 -2.58
N VAL A 24 4.18 25.19 -2.03
CA VAL A 24 3.28 24.06 -1.75
C VAL A 24 1.86 24.47 -2.13
N ASN A 25 1.18 23.64 -2.91
CA ASN A 25 -0.20 23.93 -3.34
C ASN A 25 -1.23 23.53 -2.27
N GLY A 26 -0.94 22.48 -1.50
CA GLY A 26 -1.80 21.96 -0.45
C GLY A 26 -1.07 20.96 0.42
N ILE A 27 -1.49 20.87 1.68
CA ILE A 27 -1.00 19.89 2.65
C ILE A 27 -2.23 19.18 3.19
N GLU A 28 -2.22 17.85 3.14
CA GLU A 28 -3.25 17.01 3.73
C GLU A 28 -2.68 16.30 4.97
N VAL A 29 -3.38 16.43 6.09
CA VAL A 29 -3.03 15.75 7.35
C VAL A 29 -4.21 14.88 7.75
N VAL A 30 -4.06 13.57 7.58
CA VAL A 30 -5.09 12.58 7.91
C VAL A 30 -4.66 11.80 9.14
N SER A 31 -5.57 11.68 10.11
CA SER A 31 -5.36 10.83 11.28
C SER A 31 -5.40 9.36 10.86
N MET A 32 -4.56 8.55 11.48
CA MET A 32 -4.39 7.15 11.09
C MET A 32 -4.55 6.22 12.28
N PRO A 33 -5.22 5.05 12.12
CA PRO A 33 -5.32 4.08 13.20
C PRO A 33 -3.95 3.62 13.68
N LYS A 34 -3.85 3.35 14.98
CA LYS A 34 -2.67 2.70 15.55
C LYS A 34 -2.49 1.32 14.91
N ASN A 35 -1.24 0.92 14.73
CA ASN A 35 -0.84 -0.40 14.25
C ASN A 35 -1.30 -0.77 12.84
N MET A 36 -1.58 0.21 11.97
CA MET A 36 -2.02 -0.08 10.59
C MET A 36 -0.89 -0.70 9.74
N TYR A 37 0.38 -0.31 9.95
CA TYR A 37 1.53 -0.87 9.23
C TYR A 37 2.45 -1.74 10.09
N VAL A 38 2.45 -1.57 11.41
CA VAL A 38 3.38 -2.27 12.32
C VAL A 38 2.61 -2.70 13.56
N LYS A 39 2.56 -4.00 13.83
CA LYS A 39 2.13 -4.52 15.12
C LYS A 39 3.38 -4.87 15.94
N HIS A 40 3.71 -4.01 16.90
CA HIS A 40 4.92 -4.12 17.72
C HIS A 40 5.11 -5.45 18.46
N GLN A 41 4.05 -6.25 18.64
CA GLN A 41 4.09 -7.42 19.50
C GLN A 41 4.19 -8.77 18.77
N ASP A 42 3.94 -8.83 17.45
CA ASP A 42 3.73 -10.14 16.82
C ASP A 42 4.75 -10.56 15.76
N ASN A 43 5.46 -9.67 15.07
CA ASN A 43 6.42 -10.11 14.03
C ASN A 43 7.52 -9.07 13.79
N SER A 44 8.78 -9.39 14.11
CA SER A 44 9.88 -8.72 13.42
C SER A 44 9.75 -9.08 11.94
N VAL A 45 9.73 -8.10 11.05
CA VAL A 45 9.86 -8.39 9.62
C VAL A 45 11.29 -8.83 9.34
N SER A 46 11.53 -9.63 8.31
CA SER A 46 12.90 -9.99 7.92
C SER A 46 13.18 -9.51 6.51
N PHE A 47 14.44 -9.23 6.21
CA PHE A 47 14.84 -8.96 4.83
C PHE A 47 14.57 -10.20 3.97
N VAL A 48 14.19 -10.00 2.71
CA VAL A 48 14.09 -11.08 1.74
C VAL A 48 15.43 -11.81 1.68
N ASN A 49 15.40 -13.14 1.68
CA ASN A 49 16.58 -14.02 1.75
C ASN A 49 17.44 -13.87 3.04
N SER A 50 16.89 -13.30 4.10
CA SER A 50 17.53 -13.23 5.41
C SER A 50 16.60 -13.72 6.52
N LYS A 51 17.18 -14.38 7.52
CA LYS A 51 16.49 -14.73 8.77
C LYS A 51 16.77 -13.71 9.88
N ILE A 52 17.53 -12.66 9.58
CA ILE A 52 17.85 -11.62 10.55
C ILE A 52 16.59 -10.76 10.73
N PRO A 53 16.08 -10.64 11.97
CA PRO A 53 14.94 -9.78 12.26
C PRO A 53 15.30 -8.32 11.99
N PHE A 54 14.35 -7.58 11.43
CA PHE A 54 14.36 -6.15 11.25
C PHE A 54 13.21 -5.56 12.06
N ASP A 55 13.58 -4.80 13.09
CA ASP A 55 12.62 -4.17 13.96
C ASP A 55 12.23 -2.81 13.38
N ILE A 56 10.93 -2.66 13.11
CA ILE A 56 10.36 -1.37 12.77
C ILE A 56 9.99 -0.70 14.09
N LEU A 57 10.69 0.38 14.42
CA LEU A 57 10.42 1.16 15.61
C LEU A 57 9.19 2.05 15.41
N ASP A 58 8.48 2.35 16.49
CA ASP A 58 7.36 3.31 16.50
C ASP A 58 7.75 4.67 15.88
N ALA A 59 9.02 5.06 16.03
CA ALA A 59 9.60 6.30 15.49
C ALA A 59 9.88 6.27 13.98
N THR A 60 9.72 5.12 13.32
CA THR A 60 10.00 4.99 11.89
C THR A 60 8.91 5.66 11.06
N ALA A 61 9.32 6.64 10.25
CA ALA A 61 8.46 7.27 9.26
C ALA A 61 8.46 6.45 7.94
N PHE A 62 7.31 6.42 7.27
CA PHE A 62 7.13 5.73 6.00
C PHE A 62 6.72 6.69 4.89
N GLU A 63 7.30 6.52 3.71
CA GLU A 63 6.83 7.15 2.48
C GLU A 63 6.16 6.07 1.60
N THR A 64 4.93 6.35 1.15
CA THR A 64 4.24 5.44 0.23
C THR A 64 4.78 5.69 -1.18
N VAL A 65 5.56 4.75 -1.71
CA VAL A 65 6.07 4.82 -3.09
C VAL A 65 5.06 4.26 -4.09
N TYR A 66 4.44 3.12 -3.76
CA TYR A 66 3.41 2.49 -4.58
C TYR A 66 2.25 1.98 -3.72
N ARG A 67 1.05 2.04 -4.29
CA ARG A 67 -0.17 1.43 -3.75
C ARG A 67 -1.02 0.95 -4.92
N LEU A 68 -1.16 -0.35 -5.06
CA LEU A 68 -1.72 -0.98 -6.27
C LEU A 68 -3.00 -1.76 -5.95
N ASN A 69 -4.00 -1.62 -6.82
CA ASN A 69 -5.15 -2.49 -6.92
C ASN A 69 -4.89 -3.53 -8.02
N VAL A 70 -4.42 -4.71 -7.63
CA VAL A 70 -3.96 -5.73 -8.58
C VAL A 70 -5.14 -6.35 -9.32
N GLY A 71 -5.07 -6.35 -10.65
CA GLY A 71 -6.10 -6.95 -11.50
C GLY A 71 -7.36 -6.10 -11.65
N ARG A 72 -7.33 -4.80 -11.33
CA ARG A 72 -8.47 -3.91 -11.62
C ARG A 72 -8.05 -2.46 -11.73
N ALA A 73 -8.96 -1.68 -12.29
CA ALA A 73 -8.85 -0.24 -12.44
C ALA A 73 -8.63 0.51 -11.11
N ILE A 74 -8.21 1.77 -11.28
CA ILE A 74 -7.87 2.73 -10.24
C ILE A 74 -9.03 2.90 -9.23
N VAL A 75 -8.69 2.94 -7.94
CA VAL A 75 -9.58 3.39 -6.87
C VAL A 75 -9.18 4.80 -6.48
N ALA A 76 -10.07 5.75 -6.74
CA ALA A 76 -9.88 7.14 -6.32
C ALA A 76 -9.94 7.27 -4.79
N ASN A 77 -9.26 8.27 -4.24
CA ASN A 77 -9.25 8.57 -2.80
C ASN A 77 -10.65 8.69 -2.18
N VAL A 78 -11.62 9.26 -2.89
CA VAL A 78 -13.01 9.40 -2.43
C VAL A 78 -13.75 8.06 -2.29
N ASN A 79 -13.23 7.01 -2.94
CA ASN A 79 -13.78 5.66 -2.91
C ASN A 79 -12.95 4.72 -2.02
N ASP A 80 -11.96 5.26 -1.30
CA ASP A 80 -11.17 4.53 -0.32
C ASP A 80 -11.91 4.40 1.01
N THR A 81 -11.53 3.41 1.82
CA THR A 81 -12.06 3.26 3.17
C THR A 81 -11.33 4.19 4.14
N GLU A 82 -11.88 5.39 4.33
CA GLU A 82 -11.59 6.34 5.42
C GLU A 82 -10.18 6.95 5.46
N MET A 83 -9.25 6.47 4.62
CA MET A 83 -7.85 6.89 4.63
C MET A 83 -7.44 7.74 3.42
N PHE A 84 -8.40 8.08 2.54
CA PHE A 84 -8.23 8.91 1.35
C PHE A 84 -7.07 8.45 0.44
N GLN A 85 -6.84 7.14 0.39
CA GLN A 85 -5.75 6.55 -0.37
C GLN A 85 -6.16 6.34 -1.83
N THR A 86 -5.25 6.65 -2.77
CA THR A 86 -5.43 6.25 -4.17
C THR A 86 -4.78 4.90 -4.42
N TRP A 87 -5.49 3.99 -5.05
CA TRP A 87 -4.97 2.68 -5.46
C TRP A 87 -4.84 2.66 -6.99
N LEU A 88 -3.62 2.48 -7.47
CA LEU A 88 -3.32 2.50 -8.90
C LEU A 88 -3.54 1.12 -9.52
N ASP A 89 -3.90 1.10 -10.80
CA ASP A 89 -3.93 -0.15 -11.57
C ASP A 89 -2.49 -0.70 -11.75
N ASP A 90 -2.34 -2.01 -11.64
CA ASP A 90 -1.04 -2.68 -11.64
C ASP A 90 -0.42 -2.87 -13.03
N SER A 91 -1.20 -2.67 -14.11
CA SER A 91 -0.80 -3.01 -15.48
C SER A 91 0.51 -2.36 -15.92
N ARG A 92 0.76 -1.11 -15.49
CA ARG A 92 1.97 -0.35 -15.87
C ARG A 92 3.24 -0.87 -15.21
N TYR A 93 3.11 -1.73 -14.20
CA TYR A 93 4.21 -2.28 -13.43
C TYR A 93 4.52 -3.72 -13.85
N ILE A 94 3.76 -4.28 -14.79
CA ILE A 94 4.02 -5.62 -15.33
C ILE A 94 5.13 -5.53 -16.36
N PHE A 95 6.16 -6.33 -16.14
CA PHE A 95 7.27 -6.47 -17.06
C PHE A 95 6.94 -7.50 -18.15
N GLY A 96 7.20 -7.14 -19.41
CA GLY A 96 7.03 -8.03 -20.56
C GLY A 96 5.59 -8.11 -21.09
N SER A 97 5.33 -9.13 -21.92
CA SER A 97 4.04 -9.34 -22.60
C SER A 97 3.14 -10.36 -21.90
N ALA A 98 3.62 -10.99 -20.83
CA ALA A 98 2.88 -12.03 -20.13
C ALA A 98 2.01 -11.41 -19.03
N TRP A 99 0.85 -10.88 -19.42
CA TRP A 99 -0.10 -10.18 -18.53
C TRP A 99 -0.82 -11.09 -17.52
N GLY A 100 -0.69 -12.41 -17.66
CA GLY A 100 -1.47 -13.39 -16.91
C GLY A 100 -2.98 -13.26 -17.16
N ILE A 101 -3.76 -13.69 -16.19
CA ILE A 101 -5.23 -13.59 -16.18
C ILE A 101 -5.68 -12.82 -14.94
N ILE A 102 -6.85 -12.19 -15.05
CA ILE A 102 -7.44 -11.37 -14.00
C ILE A 102 -8.72 -12.07 -13.51
N PRO A 103 -8.64 -12.96 -12.52
CA PRO A 103 -9.84 -13.46 -11.87
C PRO A 103 -10.50 -12.33 -11.07
N ALA A 104 -11.81 -12.20 -11.22
CA ALA A 104 -12.63 -11.30 -10.44
C ALA A 104 -13.77 -12.08 -9.78
N ARG A 105 -14.11 -11.72 -8.55
CA ARG A 105 -15.29 -12.25 -7.85
C ARG A 105 -16.30 -11.14 -7.66
N PHE A 106 -17.47 -11.30 -8.27
CA PHE A 106 -18.61 -10.41 -8.10
C PHE A 106 -19.54 -10.95 -7.00
N ASN A 107 -20.28 -10.06 -6.34
CA ASN A 107 -21.26 -10.40 -5.30
C ASN A 107 -20.70 -11.19 -4.11
N VAL A 108 -19.43 -10.95 -3.74
CA VAL A 108 -18.82 -11.51 -2.54
C VAL A 108 -18.81 -10.47 -1.42
N THR A 109 -19.19 -10.90 -0.22
CA THR A 109 -19.08 -10.07 0.98
C THR A 109 -17.70 -10.26 1.61
N ILE A 110 -16.89 -9.19 1.62
CA ILE A 110 -15.61 -9.19 2.32
C ILE A 110 -15.86 -9.12 3.82
N LYS A 111 -15.31 -10.08 4.56
CA LYS A 111 -15.39 -10.13 6.02
C LYS A 111 -14.10 -9.62 6.62
N TYR A 112 -14.12 -8.36 7.06
CA TYR A 112 -13.01 -7.75 7.80
C TYR A 112 -12.90 -8.35 9.21
N SER A 113 -11.69 -8.33 9.76
CA SER A 113 -11.40 -8.83 11.11
C SER A 113 -10.83 -7.70 11.97
N LYS A 114 -10.63 -7.96 13.27
CA LYS A 114 -9.92 -7.01 14.15
C LYS A 114 -8.46 -6.81 13.69
N ASP A 115 -7.87 -7.83 13.07
CA ASP A 115 -6.49 -7.80 12.57
C ASP A 115 -6.37 -7.17 11.19
N THR A 116 -7.46 -7.15 10.42
CA THR A 116 -7.55 -6.51 9.10
C THR A 116 -8.87 -5.75 9.01
N PRO A 117 -8.95 -4.55 9.61
CA PRO A 117 -10.16 -3.73 9.60
C PRO A 117 -10.46 -3.12 8.22
N ALA A 118 -11.65 -2.54 8.06
CA ALA A 118 -12.10 -1.99 6.77
C ALA A 118 -11.20 -0.88 6.22
N TYR A 119 -10.59 -0.07 7.09
CA TYR A 119 -9.63 0.98 6.72
C TYR A 119 -8.29 0.46 6.18
N THR A 120 -8.04 -0.86 6.21
CA THR A 120 -6.81 -1.45 5.64
C THR A 120 -6.79 -1.34 4.13
N ALA A 121 -7.91 -1.66 3.47
CA ALA A 121 -8.11 -1.52 2.04
C ALA A 121 -9.60 -1.63 1.69
N PRO A 122 -10.07 -0.95 0.65
CA PRO A 122 -11.46 -1.02 0.22
C PRO A 122 -11.75 -2.42 -0.35
N THR A 123 -13.01 -2.84 -0.28
CA THR A 123 -13.43 -4.21 -0.64
C THR A 123 -12.99 -4.59 -2.06
N VAL A 124 -12.98 -3.63 -2.97
CA VAL A 124 -12.55 -3.81 -4.36
C VAL A 124 -11.15 -4.42 -4.49
N VAL A 125 -10.21 -4.06 -3.60
CA VAL A 125 -8.83 -4.59 -3.60
C VAL A 125 -8.80 -6.10 -3.35
N TYR A 126 -9.77 -6.62 -2.61
CA TYR A 126 -9.87 -8.06 -2.30
C TYR A 126 -10.73 -8.85 -3.30
N THR A 127 -11.46 -8.17 -4.18
CA THR A 127 -12.34 -8.83 -5.16
C THR A 127 -11.66 -9.20 -6.47
N THR A 128 -10.45 -8.70 -6.69
CA THR A 128 -9.65 -8.93 -7.89
C THR A 128 -8.25 -9.38 -7.54
N SER A 129 -7.63 -10.09 -8.47
CA SER A 129 -6.21 -10.43 -8.39
C SER A 129 -5.67 -10.65 -9.80
N ARG A 130 -4.38 -10.95 -9.88
CA ARG A 130 -3.71 -11.36 -11.10
C ARG A 130 -3.01 -12.69 -10.86
N THR A 131 -3.16 -13.63 -11.79
CA THR A 131 -2.53 -14.95 -11.73
C THR A 131 -1.95 -15.33 -13.08
N MET A 132 -1.04 -16.30 -13.14
CA MET A 132 -0.36 -16.69 -14.39
C MET A 132 -1.29 -17.40 -15.40
N GLY A 133 -2.42 -17.92 -14.93
CA GLY A 133 -3.32 -18.72 -15.75
C GLY A 133 -3.32 -20.19 -15.37
N ARG A 134 -4.10 -20.97 -16.12
CA ARG A 134 -4.36 -22.38 -15.81
C ARG A 134 -3.38 -23.36 -16.45
N ASP A 135 -2.60 -22.91 -17.42
CA ASP A 135 -1.69 -23.78 -18.17
C ASP A 135 -0.32 -23.86 -17.48
N PRO A 136 0.04 -25.01 -16.87
CA PRO A 136 1.32 -25.15 -16.18
C PRO A 136 2.52 -25.07 -17.12
N TYR A 137 2.39 -25.49 -18.39
CA TYR A 137 3.48 -25.46 -19.35
C TYR A 137 3.80 -24.02 -19.78
N ILE A 138 2.78 -23.18 -19.94
CA ILE A 138 2.99 -21.75 -20.20
C ILE A 138 3.55 -21.06 -18.96
N ASN A 139 3.01 -21.36 -17.77
CA ASN A 139 3.45 -20.76 -16.51
C ASN A 139 4.92 -21.02 -16.19
N MET A 140 5.52 -22.12 -16.68
CA MET A 140 6.95 -22.38 -16.50
C MET A 140 7.86 -21.45 -17.31
N ASN A 141 7.33 -20.75 -18.33
CA ASN A 141 8.15 -19.98 -19.27
C ASN A 141 8.34 -18.50 -18.88
N TYR A 142 7.69 -18.04 -17.82
CA TYR A 142 7.79 -16.66 -17.36
C TYR A 142 7.50 -16.56 -15.87
N ASN A 143 7.90 -15.44 -15.26
CA ASN A 143 7.48 -15.09 -13.92
C ASN A 143 6.48 -13.95 -14.00
N LEU A 144 5.42 -14.04 -13.21
CA LEU A 144 4.51 -12.93 -12.96
C LEU A 144 4.75 -12.45 -11.54
N THR A 145 5.47 -11.34 -11.42
CA THR A 145 5.85 -10.70 -10.15
C THR A 145 5.10 -9.41 -9.96
#